data_AF-A0A0Q7DDH1-F1
#
_entry.id   AF-A0A0Q7DDH1-F1
#
_cell.length_a   1.000
_cell.length_b   1.000
_cell.length_c   1.000
_cell.angle_alpha   90.00
_cell.angle_beta   90.00
_cell.angle_gamma   90.00
#
_symmetry.space_group_name_H-M   'P 1'
#
loop_
_entity.id
_entity.type
_entity.pdbx_description
1 polymer ?
#
loop_
_entity_poly.entity_id
_entity_poly.type
_entity_poly.pdbx_seq_one_letter_code
_entity_poly.pdbx_strand_id
1 'polypeptide(L)'
;MSGFERQAQELLSRLLAGRHLSADLRLAIEQAIAVQMRDGFTPAMEAELRHFIDSCAEAAPSPSEPAGASPADDDDRSTSVDVHWTTLR
;
A
#
# COMPACT_ATOMS: atom_id res chain seq x y z
N MET A 1 10.08 -21.33 -0.66
CA MET A 1 9.72 -20.47 -1.79
C MET A 1 10.13 -21.17 -3.07
N SER A 2 9.19 -21.39 -3.97
CA SER A 2 9.43 -21.87 -5.34
C SER A 2 10.19 -20.82 -6.17
N GLY A 3 10.79 -21.24 -7.29
CA GLY A 3 11.47 -20.30 -8.19
C GLY A 3 10.54 -19.20 -8.72
N PHE A 4 9.27 -19.54 -8.94
CA PHE A 4 8.24 -18.61 -9.41
C PHE A 4 7.86 -17.56 -8.35
N GLU A 5 7.73 -17.96 -7.08
CA GLU A 5 7.46 -17.01 -5.98
C GLU A 5 8.60 -16.00 -5.83
N ARG A 6 9.85 -16.45 -5.95
CA ARG A 6 11.01 -15.56 -5.90
C ARG A 6 11.02 -14.57 -7.07
N GLN A 7 10.78 -15.04 -8.30
CA GLN A 7 10.71 -14.18 -9.48
C GLN A 7 9.54 -13.19 -9.40
N ALA A 8 8.38 -13.62 -8.88
CA ALA A 8 7.23 -12.76 -8.65
C ALA A 8 7.56 -11.64 -7.66
N GLN A 9 8.23 -11.97 -6.55
CA GLN A 9 8.67 -10.99 -5.56
C GLN A 9 9.71 -10.01 -6.12
N GLU A 10 10.67 -10.49 -6.91
CA GLU A 10 11.69 -9.65 -7.57
C GLU A 10 11.04 -8.69 -8.59
N LEU A 11 10.09 -9.18 -9.39
CA LEU A 11 9.33 -8.37 -10.34
C LEU A 11 8.50 -7.30 -9.62
N LEU A 12 7.76 -7.71 -8.58
CA LEU A 12 6.93 -6.80 -7.79
C LEU A 12 7.79 -5.72 -7.11
N SER A 13 8.94 -6.08 -6.56
CA SER A 13 9.87 -5.13 -5.94
C SER A 13 10.38 -4.09 -6.95
N ARG A 14 10.61 -4.50 -8.21
CA ARG A 14 10.96 -3.57 -9.30
C ARG A 14 9.80 -2.66 -9.70
N LEU A 15 8.58 -3.19 -9.78
CA LEU A 15 7.38 -2.43 -10.16
C LEU A 15 6.95 -1.43 -9.07
N LEU A 16 7.26 -1.73 -7.81
CA LEU A 16 6.97 -0.88 -6.65
C LEU A 16 8.11 0.06 -6.26
N ALA A 17 9.18 0.15 -7.05
CA ALA A 17 10.26 1.08 -6.77
C ALA A 17 9.73 2.53 -6.73
N GLY A 18 9.68 3.14 -5.54
CA GLY A 18 9.15 4.48 -5.32
C GLY A 18 7.63 4.58 -5.22
N ARG A 19 6.92 3.45 -5.07
CA ARG A 19 5.45 3.37 -5.00
C ARG A 19 5.02 2.60 -3.77
N HIS A 20 3.91 3.00 -3.16
CA HIS A 20 3.36 2.28 -2.01
C HIS A 20 2.01 1.66 -2.35
N LEU A 21 1.86 0.38 -2.05
CA LEU A 21 0.58 -0.32 -2.10
C LEU A 21 0.17 -0.74 -0.69
N SER A 22 -1.13 -0.86 -0.46
CA SER A 22 -1.61 -1.54 0.74
C SER A 22 -1.11 -2.99 0.79
N ALA A 23 -0.96 -3.53 2.00
CA ALA A 23 -0.46 -4.90 2.19
C ALA A 23 -1.32 -5.94 1.47
N ASP A 24 -2.65 -5.77 1.50
CA ASP A 24 -3.60 -6.65 0.81
C ASP A 24 -3.42 -6.61 -0.71
N LEU A 25 -3.30 -5.41 -1.29
CA LEU A 25 -3.13 -5.27 -2.75
C LEU A 25 -1.78 -5.84 -3.20
N ARG A 26 -0.73 -5.59 -2.41
CA ARG A 26 0.61 -6.14 -2.66
C ARG A 26 0.57 -7.67 -2.68
N LEU A 27 -0.06 -8.29 -1.70
CA LEU A 27 -0.17 -9.75 -1.60
C LEU A 27 -0.99 -10.33 -2.76
N ALA A 28 -2.11 -9.70 -3.11
CA ALA A 28 -2.96 -10.14 -4.22
C ALA A 28 -2.20 -10.09 -5.56
N ILE A 29 -1.44 -9.02 -5.80
CA ILE A 29 -0.60 -8.90 -6.99
C ILE A 29 0.51 -9.95 -7.00
N GLU A 30 1.21 -10.16 -5.89
CA GLU A 30 2.27 -11.16 -5.78
C GLU A 30 1.76 -12.57 -6.13
N GLN A 31 0.60 -12.95 -5.59
CA GLN A 31 -0.05 -14.22 -5.90
C GLN A 31 -0.45 -14.32 -7.38
N ALA A 32 -1.01 -13.26 -7.95
CA ALA A 32 -1.38 -13.23 -9.37
C ALA A 32 -0.15 -13.42 -10.27
N ILE A 33 0.96 -12.73 -10.00
CA ILE A 33 2.20 -12.90 -10.77
C ILE A 33 2.73 -14.33 -10.63
N ALA A 34 2.74 -14.90 -9.42
CA ALA A 34 3.25 -16.25 -9.18
C ALA A 34 2.45 -17.31 -9.96
N VAL A 35 1.12 -17.18 -10.05
CA VAL A 35 0.27 -18.03 -10.89
C VAL A 35 0.62 -17.83 -12.36
N GLN A 36 0.68 -16.58 -12.82
CA GLN A 36 0.94 -16.30 -14.24
C GLN A 36 2.35 -16.68 -14.70
N MET A 37 3.35 -16.67 -13.83
CA MET A 37 4.68 -17.19 -14.15
C MET A 37 4.69 -18.71 -14.37
N ARG A 38 3.71 -19.44 -13.82
CA ARG A 38 3.52 -20.87 -14.09
C ARG A 38 2.86 -21.11 -15.45
N ASP A 39 1.92 -20.24 -15.83
CA ASP A 39 1.08 -20.41 -17.02
C ASP A 39 1.60 -19.69 -18.28
N GLY A 40 2.56 -18.77 -18.12
CA GLY A 40 3.25 -18.09 -19.23
C GLY A 40 3.15 -16.57 -19.14
N PHE A 41 3.93 -15.98 -18.23
CA PHE A 41 3.96 -14.53 -18.03
C PHE A 41 4.51 -13.82 -19.28
N THR A 42 3.73 -12.87 -19.82
CA THR A 42 4.08 -12.15 -21.05
C THR A 42 4.44 -10.68 -20.78
N PRO A 43 5.20 -10.03 -21.68
CA PRO A 43 5.47 -8.59 -21.57
C PRO A 43 4.22 -7.70 -21.56
N ALA A 44 3.15 -8.12 -22.24
CA ALA A 44 1.88 -7.40 -22.23
C ALA A 44 1.25 -7.38 -20.82
N MET A 45 1.32 -8.51 -20.10
CA MET A 45 0.84 -8.61 -18.73
C MET A 45 1.68 -7.77 -17.77
N GLU A 46 3.00 -7.67 -17.99
CA GLU A 46 3.83 -6.74 -17.22
C GLU A 46 3.38 -5.29 -17.43
N ALA A 47 3.05 -4.91 -18.68
CA ALA A 47 2.61 -3.56 -19.00
C ALA A 47 1.25 -3.22 -18.35
N GLU A 48 0.28 -4.14 -18.41
CA GLU A 48 -1.01 -4.01 -17.72
C GLU A 48 -0.84 -3.94 -16.21
N LEU A 49 0.04 -4.77 -15.65
CA LEU A 49 0.32 -4.77 -14.23
C LEU A 49 0.97 -3.45 -13.79
N ARG A 50 1.89 -2.90 -14.58
CA ARG A 50 2.50 -1.59 -14.32
C ARG A 50 1.42 -0.50 -14.32
N HIS A 51 0.52 -0.50 -15.30
CA HIS A 51 -0.60 0.46 -15.35
C HIS A 51 -1.54 0.31 -14.13
N PHE A 52 -1.89 -0.92 -13.76
CA PHE A 52 -2.72 -1.18 -12.59
C PHE A 52 -2.06 -0.68 -11.30
N ILE A 53 -0.77 -1.00 -11.11
CA ILE A 53 0.01 -0.49 -9.98
C ILE A 53 0.02 1.03 -10.00
N ASP A 54 0.19 1.68 -11.15
CA ASP A 54 0.19 3.14 -11.25
C ASP A 54 -1.16 3.76 -10.91
N SER A 55 -2.27 3.06 -11.19
CA SER A 55 -3.61 3.52 -10.82
C SER A 55 -3.97 3.33 -9.34
N CYS A 56 -3.34 2.36 -8.67
CA CYS A 56 -3.63 2.00 -7.29
C CYS A 56 -2.56 2.44 -6.29
N ALA A 57 -1.35 2.74 -6.76
CA ALA A 57 -0.26 3.20 -5.93
C ALA A 57 -0.50 4.64 -5.52
N GLU A 58 -0.48 4.85 -4.22
CA GLU A 58 -0.36 6.19 -3.69
C GLU A 58 1.11 6.61 -3.82
N ALA A 59 1.33 7.92 -4.00
CA ALA A 59 2.66 8.47 -3.86
C ALA A 59 3.17 8.07 -2.46
N ALA A 60 4.33 7.42 -2.41
CA ALA A 60 4.94 7.12 -1.12
C ALA A 60 5.08 8.45 -0.36
N PRO A 61 4.66 8.53 0.91
CA PRO A 61 4.78 9.77 1.66
C PRO A 61 6.25 10.18 1.66
N SER A 62 6.54 11.36 1.10
CA SER A 62 7.87 11.95 1.15
C SER A 62 8.30 11.98 2.63
N PRO A 63 9.49 11.48 3.00
CA PRO A 63 9.95 11.50 4.39
C PRO A 63 10.28 12.91 4.93
N SER A 64 9.83 13.98 4.24
CA SER A 64 10.27 15.36 4.48
C SER A 64 9.16 16.39 4.28
N GLU A 65 8.02 16.24 4.96
CA GLU A 65 7.14 17.38 5.24
C GLU A 65 6.65 17.25 6.69
N PRO A 66 7.30 17.91 7.68
CA PRO A 66 6.66 18.13 8.95
C PRO A 66 5.41 18.99 8.70
N ALA A 67 4.26 18.41 8.98
CA ALA A 67 2.98 19.11 9.04
C ALA A 67 3.16 20.43 9.81
N GLY A 68 2.64 21.51 9.20
CA GLY A 68 2.90 22.89 9.57
C GLY A 68 2.94 23.16 11.08
N ALA A 69 4.04 23.74 11.53
CA ALA A 69 4.03 24.59 12.69
C ALA A 69 3.20 25.85 12.33
N SER A 70 1.91 25.82 12.66
CA SER A 70 1.13 27.04 12.87
C SER A 70 1.27 27.42 14.35
N PRO A 71 1.98 28.51 14.70
CA PRO A 71 1.92 29.07 16.03
C PRO A 71 0.71 30.01 16.10
N ALA A 72 -0.35 29.57 16.76
CA ALA A 72 -1.36 30.42 17.36
C ALA A 72 -1.85 29.61 18.58
N ASP A 73 -1.14 29.79 19.69
CA ASP A 73 -1.61 30.65 20.79
C ASP A 73 -2.86 30.05 21.44
N ASP A 74 -2.57 29.38 22.55
CA ASP A 74 -3.39 29.17 23.74
C ASP A 74 -4.72 29.96 23.76
N ASP A 75 -5.87 29.29 23.69
CA ASP A 75 -7.02 29.60 24.57
C ASP A 75 -8.07 28.46 24.55
N ASP A 76 -8.13 27.75 25.67
CA ASP A 76 -9.33 27.45 26.45
C ASP A 76 -10.68 27.17 25.73
N ARG A 77 -11.08 25.88 25.67
CA ARG A 77 -12.32 25.36 26.29
C ARG A 77 -12.61 23.91 25.91
N SER A 78 -12.80 23.06 26.94
CA SER A 78 -13.96 22.16 27.16
C SER A 78 -14.50 21.35 25.95
N THR A 79 -14.61 20.03 25.96
CA THR A 79 -15.27 19.17 26.97
C THR A 79 -14.89 17.70 26.78
N SER A 80 -14.65 17.02 27.90
CA SER A 80 -14.64 15.57 28.05
C SER A 80 -15.95 14.95 27.53
N VAL A 81 -15.86 13.89 26.71
CA VAL A 81 -16.95 12.92 26.57
C VAL A 81 -16.36 11.51 26.72
N ASP A 82 -16.72 10.90 27.84
CA ASP A 82 -16.41 9.51 28.17
C ASP A 82 -17.48 8.63 27.51
N VAL A 83 -17.11 7.81 26.53
CA VAL A 83 -18.04 6.87 25.89
C VAL A 83 -17.87 5.51 26.54
N HIS A 84 -18.62 5.29 27.62
CA HIS A 84 -18.85 3.97 28.19
C HIS A 84 -19.72 3.13 27.23
N TRP A 85 -19.14 2.17 26.51
CA TRP A 85 -19.91 1.15 25.82
C TRP A 85 -20.31 0.07 26.84
N THR A 86 -21.60 0.04 27.21
CA THR A 86 -22.13 -1.05 28.03
C THR A 86 -22.49 -2.22 27.12
N THR A 87 -21.82 -3.35 27.32
CA THR A 87 -22.19 -4.63 26.71
C THR A 87 -23.53 -5.09 27.30
N LEU A 88 -24.55 -5.26 26.47
CA LEU A 88 -25.71 -6.06 26.84
C LEU A 88 -25.65 -7.39 26.08
N ARG A 89 -25.79 -8.43 26.87
CA ARG A 89 -25.63 -9.86 26.59
C ARG A 89 -26.91 -10.44 26.01
#